data_AF-A0A3E0MP51-F1
#
_entry.id   AF-A0A3E0MP51-F1
#
_cell.length_a   1.000
_cell.length_b   1.000
_cell.length_c   1.000
_cell.angle_alpha   90.00
_cell.angle_beta   90.00
_cell.angle_gamma   90.00
#
_symmetry.space_group_name_H-M   'P 1'
#
loop_
_entity.id
_entity.type
_entity.pdbx_description
1 polymer ?
#
loop_
_entity_poly.entity_id
_entity_poly.type
_entity_poly.pdbx_seq_one_letter_code
_entity_poly.pdbx_strand_id
1 'polypeptide(L)'
;AVSYRYSHLKYSLWVVPLGDLNNELMNKRFIVPILALVFTLPVKAQEVAIDKEAPKRMQRDLFFLASDSLKGRLPGTPGSDIARDFIEQRMAEFGLEPYGENGYRQAFPVPEYAAIDYDQTGLKLGKKLLIPHVDFYPVAYSGNGEISGKTLSIGYGIVKEDGSYNDYQGKDLEGKIAVLNVSSPDGVHPHSAYAAYHSVNQRLKLAKAKGAAAVLLINPEKTASDVPEFFKAINSIDIPVLFVRNEAAAEKLAKKSQKVSLAVSMKERYSTGYNLAGFVNNNKARTVVLGAHYDHIGMGGENSLYKGAPAIHNGADDNGSGTTLLLEAIRYYGKRQDTNYNYVILFFSAEESGLIGSKYFTEHPTFPLETVEYMINFDMVGRLRDNRLQVSGTGTAEQWDEILDAPIHDLDIKKDPAGVGPSDHTSFYYKNLPVLHLFTGTHEDYHKPADDADKVNYKGMAKLASMVYTITARTSSYERLNFQKTTSAEQKTTPRFSVTLGVVPDYLFGGPGLKIDGATEGRPAANAGMKAGDIVLKIGDFTIDDIYAYMGALGAFKKGDTTTIVYKRGDEEIEAEITF
;
A
#
# COMPACT_ATOMS: atom_id res chain seq x y z
N ALA A 1 0.96 49.20 62.20
CA ALA A 1 1.84 50.14 61.47
C ALA A 1 1.69 49.88 59.98
N VAL A 2 1.47 50.95 59.20
CA VAL A 2 1.53 51.06 57.71
C VAL A 2 0.49 50.22 56.93
N SER A 3 -0.73 50.71 56.66
CA SER A 3 -1.21 51.64 55.60
C SER A 3 -1.31 51.04 54.19
N TYR A 4 -2.54 50.72 53.76
CA TYR A 4 -2.94 50.49 52.38
C TYR A 4 -3.22 51.84 51.68
N ARG A 5 -2.68 52.04 50.48
CA ARG A 5 -3.09 53.12 49.55
C ARG A 5 -3.71 52.51 48.30
N TYR A 6 -5.00 52.78 48.11
CA TYR A 6 -5.70 52.67 46.83
C TYR A 6 -5.51 53.98 46.05
N SER A 7 -5.10 53.90 44.80
CA SER A 7 -5.12 55.03 43.85
C SER A 7 -6.23 54.82 42.82
N HIS A 8 -7.19 55.75 42.84
CA HIS A 8 -8.24 55.91 41.85
C HIS A 8 -7.67 56.47 40.54
N LEU A 9 -7.96 55.82 39.41
CA LEU A 9 -7.90 56.45 38.09
C LEU A 9 -9.32 56.84 37.66
N LYS A 10 -9.50 58.14 37.38
CA LYS A 10 -10.74 58.75 36.90
C LYS A 10 -10.87 58.52 35.39
N TYR A 11 -12.02 58.01 34.97
CA TYR A 11 -12.49 58.07 33.58
C TYR A 11 -13.18 59.42 33.35
N SER A 12 -12.68 60.23 32.43
CA SER A 12 -13.39 61.41 31.92
C SER A 12 -14.09 61.06 30.61
N LEU A 13 -15.41 60.87 30.69
CA LEU A 13 -16.32 60.88 29.55
C LEU A 13 -16.36 62.30 28.96
N TRP A 14 -16.07 62.44 27.67
CA TRP A 14 -16.46 63.59 26.89
C TRP A 14 -17.78 63.30 26.18
N VAL A 15 -18.82 63.98 26.64
CA VAL A 15 -20.13 64.06 26.00
C VAL A 15 -20.06 65.19 24.97
N VAL A 16 -20.31 64.90 23.69
CA VAL A 16 -20.55 65.91 22.65
C VAL A 16 -22.04 65.84 22.28
N PRO A 17 -22.78 66.96 22.29
CA PRO A 17 -24.22 66.95 22.08
C PRO A 17 -24.59 66.87 20.60
N LEU A 18 -25.67 66.13 20.31
CA LEU A 18 -26.41 66.14 19.05
C LEU A 18 -27.14 67.48 18.89
N GLY A 19 -26.86 68.18 17.80
CA GLY A 19 -27.54 69.43 17.41
C GLY A 19 -27.68 69.52 15.89
N ASP A 20 -28.92 69.32 15.46
CA ASP A 20 -29.66 69.73 14.26
C ASP A 20 -29.01 70.00 12.88
N LEU A 21 -29.73 69.43 11.90
CA LEU A 21 -29.68 69.64 10.45
C LEU A 21 -29.61 71.12 10.04
N ASN A 22 -28.80 71.40 9.02
CA ASN A 22 -29.31 72.11 7.84
C ASN A 22 -28.51 71.76 6.58
N ASN A 23 -29.27 71.50 5.52
CA ASN A 23 -28.82 71.33 4.14
C ASN A 23 -28.03 72.55 3.65
N GLU A 24 -26.92 72.32 2.96
CA GLU A 24 -26.69 72.98 1.67
C GLU A 24 -25.54 72.33 0.87
N LEU A 25 -25.85 72.10 -0.42
CA LEU A 25 -24.95 72.08 -1.57
C LEU A 25 -24.08 70.84 -1.85
N MET A 26 -24.73 69.94 -2.59
CA MET A 26 -24.20 69.25 -3.78
C MET A 26 -22.98 69.93 -4.42
N ASN A 27 -21.82 69.27 -4.37
CA ASN A 27 -21.01 68.89 -5.54
C ASN A 27 -19.64 68.41 -5.09
N LYS A 28 -19.40 67.10 -5.22
CA LYS A 28 -18.18 66.48 -5.76
C LYS A 28 -18.30 64.97 -5.61
N ARG A 29 -18.86 64.36 -6.65
CA ARG A 29 -18.56 62.97 -7.02
C ARG A 29 -17.04 62.86 -7.10
N PHE A 30 -16.38 62.08 -6.24
CA PHE A 30 -15.06 61.45 -6.40
C PHE A 30 -14.50 60.96 -5.04
N ILE A 31 -15.24 60.15 -4.26
CA ILE A 31 -14.66 59.34 -3.18
C ILE A 31 -15.39 57.98 -3.09
N VAL A 32 -15.29 57.19 -4.15
CA VAL A 32 -15.34 55.72 -4.12
C VAL A 32 -14.48 55.29 -5.31
N PRO A 33 -13.19 54.95 -5.11
CA PRO A 33 -12.87 53.56 -4.80
C PRO A 33 -11.56 53.43 -3.97
N ILE A 34 -11.65 53.36 -2.65
CA ILE A 34 -10.53 52.88 -1.83
C ILE A 34 -10.93 51.66 -0.98
N LEU A 35 -12.23 51.37 -0.83
CA LEU A 35 -12.70 50.16 -0.12
C LEU A 35 -12.78 48.87 -0.98
N ALA A 36 -12.53 48.93 -2.29
CA ALA A 36 -12.55 47.75 -3.16
C ALA A 36 -11.16 47.15 -3.44
N LEU A 37 -10.08 47.78 -2.96
CA LEU A 37 -8.71 47.33 -3.25
C LEU A 37 -8.09 46.43 -2.16
N VAL A 38 -8.85 46.06 -1.12
CA VAL A 38 -8.35 45.24 0.01
C VAL A 38 -8.90 43.80 -0.03
N PHE A 39 -9.83 43.47 -0.94
CA PHE A 39 -10.42 42.11 -1.04
C PHE A 39 -9.86 41.24 -2.17
N THR A 40 -8.76 41.65 -2.81
CA THR A 40 -7.99 40.79 -3.72
C THR A 40 -6.55 40.71 -3.23
N LEU A 41 -6.33 40.16 -2.03
CA LEU A 41 -5.01 39.61 -1.74
C LEU A 41 -4.80 38.46 -2.74
N PRO A 42 -3.79 38.53 -3.62
CA PRO A 42 -3.52 37.42 -4.51
C PRO A 42 -3.19 36.18 -3.67
N VAL A 43 -3.78 35.04 -4.02
CA VAL A 43 -3.53 33.69 -3.47
C VAL A 43 -2.02 33.35 -3.37
N LYS A 44 -1.16 34.11 -4.07
CA LYS A 44 0.30 34.12 -3.93
C LYS A 44 0.84 34.44 -2.53
N ALA A 45 0.03 34.98 -1.61
CA ALA A 45 0.48 35.38 -0.27
C ALA A 45 0.38 34.28 0.82
N GLN A 46 0.00 33.03 0.47
CA GLN A 46 -0.23 31.94 1.46
C GLN A 46 0.85 30.84 1.46
N GLU A 47 1.97 30.98 0.74
CA GLU A 47 3.06 30.00 0.84
C GLU A 47 3.78 30.14 2.19
N VAL A 48 3.78 29.06 2.98
CA VAL A 48 4.57 28.99 4.20
C VAL A 48 6.04 28.80 3.83
N ALA A 49 6.94 29.59 4.44
CA ALA A 49 8.36 29.55 4.14
C ALA A 49 9.03 28.24 4.59
N ILE A 50 9.97 27.76 3.76
CA ILE A 50 10.75 26.54 4.03
C ILE A 50 11.68 26.77 5.22
N ASP A 51 11.58 25.90 6.24
CA ASP A 51 12.51 25.90 7.37
C ASP A 51 13.87 25.32 6.94
N LYS A 52 14.91 26.17 6.95
CA LYS A 52 16.26 25.81 6.50
C LYS A 52 16.97 24.80 7.40
N GLU A 53 16.50 24.60 8.63
CA GLU A 53 17.05 23.61 9.56
C GLU A 53 16.29 22.27 9.52
N ALA A 54 15.13 22.21 8.84
CA ALA A 54 14.36 20.98 8.68
C ALA A 54 15.15 19.83 8.06
N PRO A 55 15.97 20.04 6.99
CA PRO A 55 16.76 18.96 6.40
C PRO A 55 17.67 18.24 7.41
N LYS A 56 18.34 18.98 8.30
CA LYS A 56 19.27 18.39 9.28
C LYS A 56 18.55 17.56 10.35
N ARG A 57 17.38 18.03 10.80
CA ARG A 57 16.57 17.31 11.80
C ARG A 57 16.02 16.01 11.22
N MET A 58 15.44 16.11 10.03
CA MET A 58 14.93 14.95 9.29
C MET A 58 16.05 13.95 9.00
N GLN A 59 17.22 14.42 8.58
CA GLN A 59 18.39 13.54 8.39
C GLN A 59 18.74 12.79 9.66
N ARG A 60 18.85 13.46 10.81
CA ARG A 60 19.15 12.79 12.08
C ARG A 60 18.11 11.70 12.41
N ASP A 61 16.83 12.02 12.27
CA ASP A 61 15.76 11.09 12.65
C ASP A 61 15.66 9.91 11.67
N LEU A 62 15.86 10.15 10.37
CA LEU A 62 15.85 9.10 9.35
C LEU A 62 17.05 8.16 9.46
N PHE A 63 18.25 8.68 9.74
CA PHE A 63 19.44 7.83 9.96
C PHE A 63 19.25 6.85 11.12
N PHE A 64 18.44 7.18 12.12
CA PHE A 64 18.07 6.25 13.16
C PHE A 64 17.01 5.24 12.67
N LEU A 65 15.91 5.75 12.12
CA LEU A 65 14.77 4.94 11.68
C LEU A 65 15.17 3.90 10.62
N ALA A 66 16.04 4.27 9.69
CA ALA A 66 16.55 3.44 8.61
C ALA A 66 17.95 2.88 8.91
N SER A 67 18.25 2.58 10.18
CA SER A 67 19.50 1.91 10.54
C SER A 67 19.35 0.39 10.59
N ASP A 68 20.45 -0.31 10.31
CA ASP A 68 20.55 -1.77 10.42
C ASP A 68 20.12 -2.29 11.81
N SER A 69 20.25 -1.46 12.86
CA SER A 69 19.87 -1.83 14.22
C SER A 69 18.35 -2.09 14.35
N LEU A 70 17.53 -1.47 13.50
CA LEU A 70 16.08 -1.65 13.43
C LEU A 70 15.67 -2.78 12.46
N LYS A 71 16.62 -3.41 11.78
CA LYS A 71 16.42 -4.61 10.94
C LYS A 71 15.22 -4.52 9.99
N GLY A 72 15.01 -3.34 9.39
CA GLY A 72 13.94 -3.08 8.43
C GLY A 72 12.52 -3.03 8.99
N ARG A 73 12.36 -2.83 10.31
CA ARG A 73 11.08 -2.45 10.96
C ARG A 73 9.86 -3.32 10.59
N LEU A 74 10.06 -4.61 10.33
CA LEU A 74 8.96 -5.54 10.04
C LEU A 74 7.97 -5.58 11.22
N PRO A 75 6.65 -5.48 10.99
CA PRO A 75 5.67 -5.49 12.07
C PRO A 75 5.80 -6.72 12.98
N GLY A 76 5.68 -6.51 14.28
CA GLY A 76 5.80 -7.57 15.30
C GLY A 76 7.24 -7.98 15.60
N THR A 77 8.25 -7.28 15.07
CA THR A 77 9.66 -7.50 15.41
C THR A 77 10.19 -6.47 16.42
N PRO A 78 11.27 -6.79 17.18
CA PRO A 78 11.90 -5.83 18.08
C PRO A 78 12.33 -4.53 17.39
N GLY A 79 12.70 -4.58 16.10
CA GLY A 79 13.05 -3.38 15.32
C GLY A 79 11.86 -2.44 15.11
N SER A 80 10.68 -3.00 14.85
CA SER A 80 9.43 -2.23 14.78
C SER A 80 9.02 -1.64 16.14
N ASP A 81 9.28 -2.36 17.24
CA ASP A 81 9.02 -1.86 18.59
C ASP A 81 9.91 -0.66 18.94
N ILE A 82 11.20 -0.73 18.59
CA ILE A 82 12.15 0.37 18.79
C ILE A 82 11.73 1.61 17.96
N ALA A 83 11.33 1.40 16.70
CA ALA A 83 10.82 2.49 15.86
C ALA A 83 9.57 3.14 16.46
N ARG A 84 8.60 2.33 16.91
CA ARG A 84 7.39 2.79 17.60
C ARG A 84 7.73 3.63 18.83
N ASP A 85 8.60 3.13 19.71
CA ASP A 85 8.96 3.81 20.95
C ASP A 85 9.69 5.14 20.69
N PHE A 86 10.53 5.19 19.64
CA PHE A 86 11.16 6.43 19.18
C PHE A 86 10.14 7.46 18.70
N ILE A 87 9.17 7.04 17.88
CA ILE A 87 8.10 7.92 17.37
C ILE A 87 7.25 8.42 18.54
N GLU A 88 6.86 7.55 19.47
CA GLU A 88 6.10 7.90 20.67
C GLU A 88 6.83 8.96 21.51
N GLN A 89 8.15 8.79 21.70
CA GLN A 89 8.97 9.78 22.38
C GLN A 89 8.96 11.13 21.64
N ARG A 90 9.09 11.14 20.31
CA ARG A 90 9.02 12.38 19.51
C ARG A 90 7.67 13.07 19.63
N MET A 91 6.57 12.31 19.59
CA MET A 91 5.22 12.87 19.76
C MET A 91 5.08 13.56 21.12
N ALA A 92 5.56 12.93 22.19
CA ALA A 92 5.56 13.51 23.53
C ALA A 92 6.47 14.75 23.64
N GLU A 93 7.68 14.71 23.07
CA GLU A 93 8.62 15.85 23.05
C GLU A 93 8.02 17.09 22.36
N PHE A 94 7.17 16.89 21.36
CA PHE A 94 6.50 17.97 20.63
C PHE A 94 5.12 18.35 21.19
N GLY A 95 4.71 17.75 22.31
CA GLY A 95 3.54 18.17 23.08
C GLY A 95 2.21 17.67 22.51
N LEU A 96 2.21 16.57 21.75
CA LEU A 96 0.96 15.95 21.32
C LEU A 96 0.24 15.33 22.52
N GLU A 97 -1.07 15.39 22.51
CA GLU A 97 -1.90 14.63 23.44
C GLU A 97 -1.99 13.18 22.93
N PRO A 98 -1.80 12.16 23.79
CA PRO A 98 -2.01 10.78 23.38
C PRO A 98 -3.46 10.54 22.95
N TYR A 99 -3.66 9.89 21.80
CA TYR A 99 -5.00 9.68 21.21
C TYR A 99 -5.20 8.23 20.71
N GLY A 100 -4.45 7.28 21.26
CA GLY A 100 -4.65 5.85 21.09
C GLY A 100 -5.64 5.27 22.10
N GLU A 101 -5.74 3.95 22.12
CA GLU A 101 -6.52 3.21 23.13
C GLU A 101 -5.79 3.13 24.48
N ASN A 102 -4.46 3.10 24.44
CA ASN A 102 -3.59 3.14 25.61
C ASN A 102 -2.40 4.06 25.33
N GLY A 103 -2.46 5.28 25.87
CA GLY A 103 -1.50 6.33 25.51
C GLY A 103 -1.61 6.65 24.02
N TYR A 104 -0.49 6.62 23.30
CA TYR A 104 -0.49 6.85 21.84
C TYR A 104 -0.90 5.61 21.04
N ARG A 105 -0.92 4.42 21.66
CA ARG A 105 -0.96 3.15 20.93
C ARG A 105 -2.39 2.68 20.69
N GLN A 106 -2.66 2.19 19.49
CA GLN A 106 -3.79 1.33 19.17
C GLN A 106 -3.23 -0.02 18.69
N ALA A 107 -3.56 -1.10 19.41
CA ALA A 107 -3.08 -2.43 19.10
C ALA A 107 -4.01 -3.14 18.10
N PHE A 108 -3.45 -3.95 17.20
CA PHE A 108 -4.24 -4.75 16.26
C PHE A 108 -3.51 -6.04 15.85
N PRO A 109 -4.24 -7.09 15.44
CA PRO A 109 -3.62 -8.35 15.01
C PRO A 109 -3.01 -8.21 13.61
N VAL A 110 -1.75 -8.62 13.45
CA VAL A 110 -1.04 -8.72 12.16
C VAL A 110 -0.86 -10.19 11.81
N PRO A 111 -1.36 -10.67 10.65
CA PRO A 111 -1.22 -12.06 10.24
C PRO A 111 0.25 -12.47 10.03
N GLU A 112 0.65 -13.57 10.67
CA GLU A 112 1.90 -14.29 10.45
C GLU A 112 1.68 -15.54 9.58
N TYR A 113 2.75 -16.21 9.18
CA TYR A 113 2.63 -17.55 8.60
C TYR A 113 1.95 -18.52 9.59
N ALA A 114 1.00 -19.30 9.08
CA ALA A 114 0.29 -20.30 9.85
C ALA A 114 1.29 -21.30 10.48
N ALA A 115 1.03 -21.68 11.74
CA ALA A 115 1.80 -22.73 12.40
C ALA A 115 1.21 -24.10 12.08
N ILE A 116 2.09 -25.02 11.71
CA ILE A 116 1.78 -26.43 11.52
C ILE A 116 2.40 -27.20 12.69
N ASP A 117 1.59 -28.00 13.39
CA ASP A 117 2.06 -28.92 14.42
C ASP A 117 2.46 -30.23 13.72
N TYR A 118 3.76 -30.42 13.48
CA TYR A 118 4.31 -31.62 12.83
C TYR A 118 4.44 -32.83 13.75
N ASP A 119 4.19 -32.69 15.06
CA ASP A 119 4.02 -33.84 15.94
C ASP A 119 2.63 -34.48 15.71
N GLN A 120 1.67 -33.69 15.24
CA GLN A 120 0.30 -34.13 14.92
C GLN A 120 -0.01 -34.19 13.40
N THR A 121 0.85 -33.61 12.55
CA THR A 121 0.68 -33.60 11.10
C THR A 121 1.58 -34.66 10.45
N GLY A 122 0.97 -35.61 9.76
CA GLY A 122 1.68 -36.79 9.23
C GLY A 122 1.09 -37.32 7.94
N LEU A 123 1.92 -37.96 7.12
CA LEU A 123 1.48 -38.70 5.93
C LEU A 123 2.22 -40.04 5.83
N LYS A 124 1.45 -41.12 5.73
CA LYS A 124 1.96 -42.49 5.59
C LYS A 124 1.37 -43.16 4.36
N LEU A 125 2.23 -43.68 3.49
CA LEU A 125 1.85 -44.50 2.33
C LEU A 125 2.22 -45.97 2.60
N GLY A 126 1.21 -46.79 2.90
CA GLY A 126 1.40 -48.18 3.31
C GLY A 126 2.19 -48.26 4.62
N LYS A 127 3.44 -48.74 4.54
CA LYS A 127 4.37 -48.79 5.69
C LYS A 127 5.34 -47.61 5.73
N LYS A 128 5.49 -46.86 4.64
CA LYS A 128 6.45 -45.74 4.54
C LYS A 128 5.84 -44.50 5.18
N LEU A 129 6.49 -44.00 6.23
CA LEU A 129 6.26 -42.66 6.75
C LEU A 129 6.98 -41.67 5.82
N LEU A 130 6.28 -40.63 5.39
CA LEU A 130 6.88 -39.54 4.63
C LEU A 130 7.41 -38.46 5.57
N ILE A 131 8.47 -37.78 5.15
CA ILE A 131 9.14 -36.74 5.94
C ILE A 131 8.43 -35.40 5.67
N PRO A 132 7.90 -34.70 6.69
CA PRO A 132 7.29 -33.39 6.48
C PRO A 132 8.29 -32.37 5.92
N HIS A 133 7.80 -31.37 5.18
CA HIS A 133 8.57 -30.39 4.38
C HIS A 133 9.38 -30.97 3.22
N VAL A 134 9.87 -32.20 3.33
CA VAL A 134 10.68 -32.85 2.27
C VAL A 134 9.78 -33.59 1.30
N ASP A 135 8.93 -34.47 1.83
CA ASP A 135 8.08 -35.34 1.02
C ASP A 135 6.65 -34.81 0.89
N PHE A 136 6.16 -34.04 1.86
CA PHE A 136 4.80 -33.50 1.86
C PHE A 136 4.64 -32.30 2.80
N TYR A 137 3.58 -31.53 2.61
CA TYR A 137 3.16 -30.42 3.49
C TYR A 137 1.66 -30.11 3.33
N PRO A 138 0.98 -29.56 4.36
CA PRO A 138 -0.38 -29.06 4.22
C PRO A 138 -0.41 -27.76 3.42
N VAL A 139 -1.54 -27.49 2.76
CA VAL A 139 -1.75 -26.26 1.97
C VAL A 139 -2.77 -25.35 2.64
N ALA A 140 -2.84 -24.09 2.21
CA ALA A 140 -3.77 -23.08 2.76
C ALA A 140 -5.24 -23.52 2.77
N TYR A 141 -5.63 -24.46 1.90
CA TYR A 141 -6.98 -24.98 1.78
C TYR A 141 -7.29 -26.16 2.70
N SER A 142 -6.31 -26.67 3.46
CA SER A 142 -6.50 -27.84 4.30
C SER A 142 -7.39 -27.51 5.51
N GLY A 143 -8.26 -28.46 5.89
CA GLY A 143 -8.84 -28.54 7.23
C GLY A 143 -7.96 -29.33 8.18
N ASN A 144 -8.18 -29.18 9.48
CA ASN A 144 -7.61 -30.06 10.50
C ASN A 144 -8.40 -31.38 10.56
N GLY A 145 -7.72 -32.48 10.84
CA GLY A 145 -8.36 -33.79 10.97
C GLY A 145 -7.43 -34.95 10.62
N GLU A 146 -7.91 -36.16 10.87
CA GLU A 146 -7.19 -37.40 10.59
C GLU A 146 -8.07 -38.37 9.80
N ILE A 147 -7.47 -39.07 8.85
CA ILE A 147 -8.13 -40.14 8.11
C ILE A 147 -7.16 -41.23 7.68
N SER A 148 -7.66 -42.46 7.72
CA SER A 148 -7.03 -43.65 7.12
C SER A 148 -7.95 -44.25 6.07
N GLY A 149 -7.44 -44.48 4.87
CA GLY A 149 -8.27 -44.97 3.77
C GLY A 149 -7.47 -45.43 2.55
N LYS A 150 -8.19 -45.87 1.53
CA LYS A 150 -7.62 -46.10 0.19
C LYS A 150 -7.75 -44.82 -0.63
N THR A 151 -6.73 -44.56 -1.44
CA THR A 151 -6.77 -43.43 -2.38
C THR A 151 -7.55 -43.78 -3.64
N LEU A 152 -8.17 -42.76 -4.24
CA LEU A 152 -8.79 -42.82 -5.57
C LEU A 152 -8.28 -41.65 -6.40
N SER A 153 -7.62 -41.95 -7.52
CA SER A 153 -7.13 -40.93 -8.46
C SER A 153 -8.28 -40.33 -9.24
N ILE A 154 -8.46 -39.02 -9.12
CA ILE A 154 -9.49 -38.24 -9.81
C ILE A 154 -8.89 -37.36 -10.92
N GLY A 155 -7.73 -37.73 -11.46
CA GLY A 155 -7.10 -36.98 -12.55
C GLY A 155 -6.85 -35.53 -12.13
N TYR A 156 -7.37 -34.59 -12.88
CA TYR A 156 -7.22 -33.16 -12.60
C TYR A 156 -8.38 -32.59 -11.77
N GLY A 157 -9.43 -33.36 -11.48
CA GLY A 157 -10.61 -32.92 -10.74
C GLY A 157 -11.51 -31.97 -11.53
N ILE A 158 -11.59 -32.13 -12.86
CA ILE A 158 -12.35 -31.26 -13.76
C ILE A 158 -13.66 -31.91 -14.23
N VAL A 159 -14.72 -31.10 -14.28
CA VAL A 159 -15.98 -31.44 -14.98
C VAL A 159 -16.36 -30.26 -15.86
N LYS A 160 -16.40 -30.46 -17.17
CA LYS A 160 -16.89 -29.45 -18.11
C LYS A 160 -18.41 -29.49 -18.20
N GLU A 161 -19.02 -28.31 -18.26
CA GLU A 161 -20.48 -28.16 -18.35
C GLU A 161 -21.07 -28.78 -19.62
N ASP A 162 -20.31 -28.76 -20.73
CA ASP A 162 -20.68 -29.36 -22.02
C ASP A 162 -20.58 -30.90 -22.03
N GLY A 163 -20.13 -31.51 -20.93
CA GLY A 163 -19.95 -32.95 -20.81
C GLY A 163 -18.76 -33.54 -21.58
N SER A 164 -17.96 -32.72 -22.27
CA SER A 164 -16.81 -33.18 -23.07
C SER A 164 -15.67 -33.74 -22.22
N TYR A 165 -15.61 -33.40 -20.94
CA TYR A 165 -14.57 -33.84 -20.01
C TYR A 165 -15.13 -34.00 -18.60
N ASN A 166 -14.91 -35.17 -17.98
CA ASN A 166 -15.38 -35.44 -16.61
C ASN A 166 -14.47 -36.45 -15.90
N ASP A 167 -13.61 -35.95 -15.03
CA ASP A 167 -12.68 -36.76 -14.23
C ASP A 167 -13.35 -37.67 -13.18
N TYR A 168 -14.61 -37.40 -12.86
CA TYR A 168 -15.39 -38.13 -11.85
C TYR A 168 -16.27 -39.23 -12.48
N GLN A 169 -16.31 -39.34 -13.81
CA GLN A 169 -17.14 -40.34 -14.48
C GLN A 169 -16.75 -41.76 -14.05
N GLY A 170 -17.73 -42.51 -13.54
CA GLY A 170 -17.53 -43.89 -13.05
C GLY A 170 -16.74 -44.00 -11.74
N LYS A 171 -16.50 -42.89 -11.03
CA LYS A 171 -15.74 -42.86 -9.77
C LYS A 171 -16.67 -42.50 -8.61
N ASP A 172 -16.76 -43.41 -7.65
CA ASP A 172 -17.39 -43.17 -6.35
C ASP A 172 -16.32 -42.68 -5.37
N LEU A 173 -16.44 -41.45 -4.88
CA LEU A 173 -15.45 -40.81 -4.00
C LEU A 173 -15.89 -40.78 -2.54
N GLU A 174 -17.09 -41.27 -2.22
CA GLU A 174 -17.71 -41.16 -0.90
C GLU A 174 -16.80 -41.77 0.19
N GLY A 175 -16.38 -40.94 1.15
CA GLY A 175 -15.50 -41.33 2.26
C GLY A 175 -14.06 -41.67 1.88
N LYS A 176 -13.65 -41.46 0.61
CA LYS A 176 -12.31 -41.82 0.11
C LYS A 176 -11.35 -40.65 0.13
N ILE A 177 -10.06 -40.96 0.04
CA ILE A 177 -8.98 -39.99 -0.10
C ILE A 177 -8.78 -39.74 -1.59
N ALA A 178 -9.12 -38.55 -2.09
CA ALA A 178 -8.92 -38.18 -3.48
C ALA A 178 -7.43 -37.94 -3.76
N VAL A 179 -6.94 -38.34 -4.93
CA VAL A 179 -5.64 -37.89 -5.47
C VAL A 179 -5.93 -36.99 -6.65
N LEU A 180 -5.51 -35.72 -6.57
CA LEU A 180 -5.79 -34.68 -7.55
C LEU A 180 -4.47 -34.11 -8.09
N ASN A 181 -4.32 -34.11 -9.41
CA ASN A 181 -3.21 -33.46 -10.10
C ASN A 181 -3.50 -31.96 -10.23
N VAL A 182 -2.59 -31.12 -9.70
CA VAL A 182 -2.76 -29.65 -9.69
C VAL A 182 -2.66 -29.03 -11.09
N SER A 183 -2.16 -29.77 -12.07
CA SER A 183 -2.12 -29.33 -13.46
C SER A 183 -3.49 -29.44 -14.16
N SER A 184 -3.49 -29.41 -15.48
CA SER A 184 -4.63 -29.65 -16.36
C SER A 184 -4.19 -30.55 -17.53
N PRO A 185 -5.13 -31.13 -18.33
CA PRO A 185 -4.79 -32.06 -19.41
C PRO A 185 -3.81 -31.52 -20.45
N ASP A 186 -3.84 -30.22 -20.74
CA ASP A 186 -2.90 -29.53 -21.66
C ASP A 186 -1.87 -28.66 -20.92
N GLY A 187 -1.78 -28.79 -19.59
CA GLY A 187 -0.93 -27.97 -18.73
C GLY A 187 -1.61 -26.67 -18.28
N VAL A 188 -0.90 -25.83 -17.54
CA VAL A 188 -1.44 -24.57 -17.01
C VAL A 188 -0.89 -23.39 -17.81
N HIS A 189 -1.65 -22.89 -18.78
CA HIS A 189 -1.30 -21.72 -19.60
C HIS A 189 -2.54 -20.92 -20.07
N PRO A 190 -2.41 -19.64 -20.44
CA PRO A 190 -3.56 -18.77 -20.74
C PRO A 190 -4.46 -19.27 -21.88
N HIS A 191 -3.88 -19.92 -22.89
CA HIS A 191 -4.63 -20.49 -24.02
C HIS A 191 -5.14 -21.92 -23.80
N SER A 192 -5.09 -22.43 -22.57
CA SER A 192 -5.53 -23.79 -22.25
C SER A 192 -7.03 -23.93 -22.51
N ALA A 193 -7.45 -25.05 -23.09
CA ALA A 193 -8.86 -25.39 -23.23
C ALA A 193 -9.55 -25.64 -21.88
N TYR A 194 -8.79 -25.57 -20.79
CA TYR A 194 -9.19 -25.77 -19.40
C TYR A 194 -8.89 -24.54 -18.53
N ALA A 195 -8.58 -23.37 -19.11
CA ALA A 195 -8.24 -22.15 -18.37
C ALA A 195 -9.29 -21.78 -17.28
N ALA A 196 -10.58 -21.94 -17.59
CA ALA A 196 -11.68 -21.71 -16.64
C ALA A 196 -11.66 -22.64 -15.40
N TYR A 197 -10.88 -23.73 -15.43
CA TYR A 197 -10.82 -24.77 -14.40
C TYR A 197 -9.47 -24.84 -13.68
N HIS A 198 -8.53 -23.91 -13.95
CA HIS A 198 -7.19 -23.95 -13.34
C HIS A 198 -7.21 -23.73 -11.82
N SER A 199 -8.24 -23.08 -11.28
CA SER A 199 -8.37 -22.81 -9.84
C SER A 199 -8.37 -24.11 -9.02
N VAL A 200 -7.28 -24.34 -8.27
CA VAL A 200 -7.16 -25.50 -7.37
C VAL A 200 -8.24 -25.48 -6.29
N ASN A 201 -8.56 -24.30 -5.74
CA ASN A 201 -9.60 -24.15 -4.71
C ASN A 201 -10.98 -24.60 -5.21
N GLN A 202 -11.38 -24.21 -6.42
CA GLN A 202 -12.66 -24.63 -7.00
C GLN A 202 -12.72 -26.16 -7.20
N ARG A 203 -11.63 -26.76 -7.71
CA ARG A 203 -11.53 -28.22 -7.90
C ARG A 203 -11.52 -28.99 -6.59
N LEU A 204 -10.88 -28.45 -5.56
CA LEU A 204 -10.92 -28.97 -4.20
C LEU A 204 -12.34 -28.96 -3.60
N LYS A 205 -13.05 -27.82 -3.73
CA LYS A 205 -14.46 -27.72 -3.32
C LYS A 205 -15.35 -28.72 -4.06
N LEU A 206 -15.11 -28.94 -5.35
CA LEU A 206 -15.81 -29.95 -6.13
C LEU A 206 -15.51 -31.37 -5.62
N ALA A 207 -14.25 -31.70 -5.35
CA ALA A 207 -13.88 -33.00 -4.80
C ALA A 207 -14.57 -33.28 -3.46
N LYS A 208 -14.60 -32.29 -2.55
CA LYS A 208 -15.38 -32.37 -1.29
C LYS A 208 -16.86 -32.60 -1.56
N ALA A 209 -17.47 -31.79 -2.44
CA ALA A 209 -18.89 -31.92 -2.79
C ALA A 209 -19.25 -33.27 -3.43
N LYS A 210 -18.27 -33.96 -4.02
CA LYS A 210 -18.39 -35.32 -4.57
C LYS A 210 -18.11 -36.43 -3.54
N GLY A 211 -17.89 -36.10 -2.26
CA GLY A 211 -17.76 -37.06 -1.17
C GLY A 211 -16.34 -37.35 -0.69
N ALA A 212 -15.32 -36.63 -1.20
CA ALA A 212 -13.95 -36.79 -0.71
C ALA A 212 -13.85 -36.46 0.78
N ALA A 213 -13.23 -37.35 1.55
CA ALA A 213 -12.98 -37.14 2.98
C ALA A 213 -11.60 -36.54 3.26
N ALA A 214 -10.68 -36.59 2.29
CA ALA A 214 -9.43 -35.84 2.25
C ALA A 214 -8.90 -35.78 0.81
N VAL A 215 -7.92 -34.91 0.55
CA VAL A 215 -7.28 -34.77 -0.77
C VAL A 215 -5.75 -34.80 -0.65
N LEU A 216 -5.11 -35.56 -1.54
CA LEU A 216 -3.68 -35.49 -1.81
C LEU A 216 -3.46 -34.79 -3.15
N LEU A 217 -2.82 -33.63 -3.11
CA LEU A 217 -2.40 -32.88 -4.29
C LEU A 217 -1.06 -33.43 -4.79
N ILE A 218 -0.94 -33.59 -6.10
CA ILE A 218 0.28 -34.05 -6.76
C ILE A 218 0.59 -33.18 -7.99
N ASN A 219 1.85 -33.10 -8.38
CA ASN A 219 2.31 -32.41 -9.59
C ASN A 219 3.36 -33.25 -10.35
N PRO A 220 3.03 -34.48 -10.78
CA PRO A 220 4.02 -35.42 -11.30
C PRO A 220 4.65 -34.94 -12.62
N GLU A 221 3.89 -34.23 -13.47
CA GLU A 221 4.41 -33.72 -14.76
C GLU A 221 5.14 -32.38 -14.65
N LYS A 222 5.05 -31.68 -13.49
CA LYS A 222 5.62 -30.34 -13.27
C LYS A 222 5.20 -29.29 -14.30
N THR A 223 4.01 -29.46 -14.89
CA THR A 223 3.41 -28.54 -15.87
C THR A 223 2.60 -27.42 -15.22
N ALA A 224 2.50 -27.45 -13.89
CA ALA A 224 1.95 -26.39 -13.05
C ALA A 224 2.96 -26.00 -11.96
N SER A 225 2.78 -24.84 -11.33
CA SER A 225 3.48 -24.53 -10.09
C SER A 225 2.93 -25.35 -8.93
N ASP A 226 3.80 -25.74 -8.01
CA ASP A 226 3.38 -26.37 -6.75
C ASP A 226 2.49 -25.41 -5.95
N VAL A 227 1.54 -25.97 -5.20
CA VAL A 227 0.72 -25.16 -4.29
C VAL A 227 1.61 -24.66 -3.16
N PRO A 228 1.56 -23.35 -2.79
CA PRO A 228 2.44 -22.79 -1.78
C PRO A 228 2.34 -23.53 -0.43
N GLU A 229 3.51 -23.80 0.14
CA GLU A 229 3.68 -24.40 1.47
C GLU A 229 3.48 -23.40 2.60
N PHE A 230 3.94 -22.16 2.39
CA PHE A 230 3.85 -21.10 3.38
C PHE A 230 2.69 -20.16 3.03
N PHE A 231 1.79 -19.96 3.98
CA PHE A 231 0.60 -19.12 3.84
C PHE A 231 0.27 -18.47 5.18
N LYS A 232 -0.32 -17.28 5.16
CA LYS A 232 -0.75 -16.56 6.37
C LYS A 232 -2.18 -16.92 6.77
N ALA A 233 -3.09 -16.94 5.79
CA ALA A 233 -4.50 -17.25 6.00
C ALA A 233 -4.84 -18.71 5.66
N ILE A 234 -5.62 -19.36 6.52
CA ILE A 234 -6.19 -20.69 6.29
C ILE A 234 -7.56 -20.53 5.63
N ASN A 235 -7.63 -20.90 4.35
CA ASN A 235 -8.84 -20.91 3.55
C ASN A 235 -9.41 -22.34 3.45
N SER A 236 -9.57 -22.97 4.62
CA SER A 236 -9.97 -24.37 4.77
C SER A 236 -11.23 -24.72 3.97
N ILE A 237 -11.21 -25.89 3.32
CA ILE A 237 -12.41 -26.55 2.78
C ILE A 237 -12.99 -27.59 3.76
N ASP A 238 -12.58 -27.59 5.02
CA ASP A 238 -13.01 -28.47 6.13
C ASP A 238 -12.62 -29.95 6.03
N ILE A 239 -11.85 -30.34 5.01
CA ILE A 239 -11.25 -31.68 4.91
C ILE A 239 -9.73 -31.56 4.81
N PRO A 240 -8.94 -32.52 5.32
CA PRO A 240 -7.49 -32.49 5.21
C PRO A 240 -7.02 -32.48 3.74
N VAL A 241 -6.06 -31.59 3.43
CA VAL A 241 -5.42 -31.48 2.11
C VAL A 241 -3.91 -31.39 2.27
N LEU A 242 -3.18 -32.35 1.70
CA LEU A 242 -1.72 -32.36 1.68
C LEU A 242 -1.20 -32.29 0.25
N PHE A 243 -0.15 -31.52 0.01
CA PHE A 243 0.64 -31.60 -1.21
C PHE A 243 1.76 -32.62 -1.05
N VAL A 244 1.88 -33.55 -2.00
CA VAL A 244 2.91 -34.60 -2.00
C VAL A 244 4.04 -34.17 -2.93
N ARG A 245 5.13 -33.67 -2.34
CA ARG A 245 6.35 -33.21 -3.02
C ARG A 245 7.24 -34.37 -3.49
N ASN A 246 7.21 -35.50 -2.78
CA ASN A 246 8.00 -36.67 -3.16
C ASN A 246 7.54 -37.24 -4.51
N GLU A 247 8.39 -37.13 -5.53
CA GLU A 247 8.06 -37.50 -6.93
C GLU A 247 7.62 -38.97 -7.06
N ALA A 248 8.38 -39.89 -6.45
CA ALA A 248 8.06 -41.32 -6.51
C ALA A 248 6.72 -41.64 -5.82
N ALA A 249 6.39 -40.95 -4.73
CA ALA A 249 5.11 -41.08 -4.06
C ALA A 249 3.98 -40.49 -4.91
N ALA A 250 4.18 -39.31 -5.49
CA ALA A 250 3.23 -38.63 -6.36
C ALA A 250 2.88 -39.48 -7.59
N GLU A 251 3.88 -40.01 -8.30
CA GLU A 251 3.68 -40.92 -9.43
C GLU A 251 2.91 -42.18 -9.03
N LYS A 252 3.25 -42.76 -7.88
CA LYS A 252 2.58 -43.97 -7.38
C LYS A 252 1.11 -43.70 -7.07
N LEU A 253 0.81 -42.57 -6.44
CA LEU A 253 -0.54 -42.12 -6.12
C LEU A 253 -1.36 -41.83 -7.39
N ALA A 254 -0.74 -41.27 -8.43
CA ALA A 254 -1.39 -41.02 -9.72
C ALA A 254 -1.83 -42.32 -10.41
N LYS A 255 -0.97 -43.35 -10.36
CA LYS A 255 -1.13 -44.59 -11.15
C LYS A 255 -1.93 -45.69 -10.43
N LYS A 256 -1.87 -45.77 -9.10
CA LYS A 256 -2.44 -46.91 -8.34
C LYS A 256 -3.01 -46.50 -7.00
N SER A 257 -4.15 -47.07 -6.62
CA SER A 257 -4.73 -46.92 -5.27
C SER A 257 -3.73 -47.36 -4.19
N GLN A 258 -3.51 -46.50 -3.20
CA GLN A 258 -2.62 -46.72 -2.07
C GLN A 258 -3.42 -46.72 -0.76
N LYS A 259 -2.99 -47.51 0.23
CA LYS A 259 -3.44 -47.33 1.61
C LYS A 259 -2.69 -46.14 2.20
N VAL A 260 -3.42 -45.13 2.63
CA VAL A 260 -2.87 -43.90 3.21
C VAL A 260 -3.45 -43.67 4.60
N SER A 261 -2.61 -43.18 5.51
CA SER A 261 -3.04 -42.50 6.73
C SER A 261 -2.49 -41.09 6.68
N LEU A 262 -3.32 -40.10 6.95
CA LEU A 262 -2.89 -38.70 7.03
C LEU A 262 -3.55 -38.01 8.21
N ALA A 263 -2.86 -37.04 8.78
CA ALA A 263 -3.35 -36.15 9.80
C ALA A 263 -2.84 -34.73 9.52
N VAL A 264 -3.67 -33.72 9.81
CA VAL A 264 -3.33 -32.31 9.71
C VAL A 264 -3.75 -31.59 10.98
N SER A 265 -2.81 -30.85 11.56
CA SER A 265 -3.03 -29.94 12.68
C SER A 265 -2.28 -28.64 12.42
N MET A 266 -3.02 -27.58 12.16
CA MET A 266 -2.48 -26.24 11.92
C MET A 266 -3.40 -25.15 12.45
N LYS A 267 -2.84 -23.96 12.68
CA LYS A 267 -3.57 -22.79 13.14
C LYS A 267 -2.97 -21.51 12.58
N GLU A 268 -3.82 -20.52 12.37
CA GLU A 268 -3.36 -19.16 12.05
C GLU A 268 -2.58 -18.58 13.22
N ARG A 269 -1.64 -17.70 12.90
CA ARG A 269 -0.82 -16.99 13.86
C ARG A 269 -0.94 -15.50 13.60
N TYR A 270 -0.88 -14.75 14.69
CA TYR A 270 -0.95 -13.31 14.66
C TYR A 270 0.11 -12.75 15.61
N SER A 271 0.83 -11.74 15.15
CA SER A 271 1.57 -10.83 16.01
C SER A 271 0.71 -9.61 16.35
N THR A 272 1.20 -8.76 17.25
CA THR A 272 0.55 -7.49 17.56
C THR A 272 1.26 -6.36 16.83
N GLY A 273 0.53 -5.66 15.96
CA GLY A 273 0.92 -4.37 15.38
C GLY A 273 0.40 -3.21 16.23
N TYR A 274 0.97 -2.02 16.04
CA TYR A 274 0.55 -0.82 16.73
C TYR A 274 0.43 0.36 15.77
N ASN A 275 -0.73 0.98 15.71
CA ASN A 275 -0.82 2.34 15.18
C ASN A 275 -0.46 3.30 16.32
N LEU A 276 0.15 4.43 15.98
CA LEU A 276 0.37 5.53 16.91
C LEU A 276 -0.51 6.71 16.53
N ALA A 277 -1.31 7.18 17.47
CA ALA A 277 -2.23 8.28 17.30
C ALA A 277 -1.97 9.38 18.33
N GLY A 278 -1.70 10.59 17.86
CA GLY A 278 -1.53 11.78 18.69
C GLY A 278 -2.40 12.91 18.20
N PHE A 279 -2.74 13.82 19.11
CA PHE A 279 -3.69 14.89 18.86
C PHE A 279 -3.12 16.24 19.22
N VAL A 280 -3.38 17.23 18.35
CA VAL A 280 -3.14 18.65 18.61
C VAL A 280 -4.49 19.34 18.69
N ASN A 281 -4.90 19.66 19.92
CA ASN A 281 -6.15 20.34 20.19
C ASN A 281 -5.99 21.87 20.05
N ASN A 282 -6.56 22.45 19.00
CA ASN A 282 -6.58 23.89 18.79
C ASN A 282 -7.96 24.50 19.09
N ASN A 283 -8.85 23.73 19.74
CA ASN A 283 -10.23 24.09 20.01
C ASN A 283 -10.98 24.52 18.72
N LYS A 284 -10.81 23.74 17.65
CA LYS A 284 -11.46 23.95 16.35
C LYS A 284 -12.54 22.90 16.10
N ALA A 285 -13.48 23.22 15.22
CA ALA A 285 -14.59 22.32 14.90
C ALA A 285 -14.18 21.15 13.98
N ARG A 286 -13.10 21.33 13.22
CA ARG A 286 -12.65 20.41 12.17
C ARG A 286 -11.24 19.91 12.45
N THR A 287 -10.96 18.72 11.96
CA THR A 287 -9.71 18.00 12.18
C THR A 287 -9.06 17.63 10.85
N VAL A 288 -7.76 17.88 10.72
CA VAL A 288 -6.96 17.36 9.60
C VAL A 288 -6.17 16.15 10.08
N VAL A 289 -6.18 15.08 9.29
CA VAL A 289 -5.39 13.88 9.55
C VAL A 289 -4.11 13.93 8.73
N LEU A 290 -2.96 13.72 9.38
CA LEU A 290 -1.67 13.54 8.69
C LEU A 290 -1.15 12.13 9.00
N GLY A 291 -0.81 11.38 7.96
CA GLY A 291 -0.48 9.96 8.06
C GLY A 291 0.80 9.56 7.33
N ALA A 292 1.49 8.56 7.86
CA ALA A 292 2.56 7.81 7.20
C ALA A 292 2.69 6.44 7.86
N HIS A 293 3.09 5.40 7.15
CA HIS A 293 3.48 4.14 7.82
C HIS A 293 4.94 4.18 8.23
N TYR A 294 5.25 3.45 9.31
CA TYR A 294 6.60 3.39 9.87
C TYR A 294 7.24 2.00 9.78
N ASP A 295 6.47 0.98 9.37
CA ASP A 295 7.02 -0.34 9.09
C ASP A 295 7.73 -0.40 7.74
N HIS A 296 8.47 -1.49 7.53
CA HIS A 296 9.00 -1.88 6.23
C HIS A 296 9.16 -3.42 6.18
N ILE A 297 9.77 -3.96 5.12
CA ILE A 297 9.79 -5.41 4.83
C ILE A 297 10.90 -6.23 5.53
N GLY A 298 11.60 -5.67 6.52
CA GLY A 298 12.54 -6.42 7.35
C GLY A 298 13.78 -6.95 6.62
N MET A 299 13.96 -8.28 6.59
CA MET A 299 15.04 -8.96 5.85
C MET A 299 14.68 -9.21 4.36
N GLY A 300 13.57 -8.63 3.90
CA GLY A 300 12.94 -8.95 2.61
C GLY A 300 12.06 -10.20 2.69
N GLY A 301 11.72 -10.75 1.53
CA GLY A 301 10.79 -11.88 1.41
C GLY A 301 9.96 -11.77 0.15
N GLU A 302 8.65 -12.04 0.26
CA GLU A 302 7.70 -12.03 -0.87
C GLU A 302 7.67 -10.67 -1.59
N ASN A 303 7.80 -9.57 -0.84
CA ASN A 303 7.75 -8.21 -1.39
C ASN A 303 9.13 -7.66 -1.81
N SER A 304 10.23 -8.41 -1.62
CA SER A 304 11.57 -7.90 -1.94
C SER A 304 11.85 -7.93 -3.45
N LEU A 305 12.38 -6.82 -3.97
CA LEU A 305 12.90 -6.72 -5.32
C LEU A 305 14.38 -7.13 -5.41
N TYR A 306 15.02 -7.41 -4.28
CA TYR A 306 16.38 -7.94 -4.22
C TYR A 306 16.39 -9.46 -4.43
N LYS A 307 17.33 -9.94 -5.25
CA LYS A 307 17.42 -11.36 -5.65
C LYS A 307 18.59 -12.10 -5.00
N GLY A 308 19.34 -11.44 -4.12
CA GLY A 308 20.41 -12.07 -3.34
C GLY A 308 19.88 -12.80 -2.10
N ALA A 309 20.80 -13.22 -1.23
CA ALA A 309 20.45 -13.78 0.08
C ALA A 309 19.68 -12.76 0.93
N PRO A 310 18.81 -13.20 1.88
CA PRO A 310 18.09 -12.29 2.76
C PRO A 310 19.02 -11.25 3.41
N ALA A 311 18.63 -9.99 3.32
CA ALA A 311 19.43 -8.84 3.74
C ALA A 311 18.52 -7.77 4.32
N ILE A 312 19.04 -6.91 5.18
CA ILE A 312 18.25 -5.85 5.82
C ILE A 312 17.76 -4.88 4.75
N HIS A 313 16.47 -4.61 4.72
CA HIS A 313 15.85 -3.56 3.92
C HIS A 313 15.59 -2.40 4.86
N ASN A 314 16.45 -1.38 4.82
CA ASN A 314 16.35 -0.26 5.76
C ASN A 314 15.14 0.63 5.49
N GLY A 315 14.64 0.70 4.26
CA GLY A 315 13.41 1.41 3.95
C GLY A 315 13.52 2.89 4.28
N ALA A 316 14.60 3.52 3.82
CA ALA A 316 14.85 4.93 4.08
C ALA A 316 13.89 5.83 3.32
N ASP A 317 13.62 5.55 2.05
CA ASP A 317 12.54 6.22 1.33
C ASP A 317 11.19 5.60 1.67
N ASP A 318 11.14 4.27 1.73
CA ASP A 318 9.92 3.49 1.95
C ASP A 318 9.89 2.79 3.33
N ASN A 319 9.19 3.30 4.33
CA ASN A 319 8.65 4.66 4.40
C ASN A 319 9.23 5.46 5.57
N GLY A 320 10.54 5.31 5.76
CA GLY A 320 11.32 6.16 6.65
C GLY A 320 11.15 7.65 6.30
N SER A 321 11.06 7.98 5.00
CA SER A 321 10.92 9.36 4.54
C SER A 321 9.58 9.99 4.93
N GLY A 322 8.45 9.29 4.72
CA GLY A 322 7.12 9.77 5.11
C GLY A 322 6.99 9.88 6.61
N THR A 323 7.46 8.87 7.36
CA THR A 323 7.55 8.92 8.83
C THR A 323 8.33 10.14 9.30
N THR A 324 9.50 10.40 8.70
CA THR A 324 10.37 11.52 9.08
C THR A 324 9.76 12.88 8.71
N LEU A 325 9.11 12.99 7.55
CA LEU A 325 8.39 14.19 7.16
C LEU A 325 7.24 14.46 8.13
N LEU A 326 6.50 13.43 8.54
CA LEU A 326 5.42 13.56 9.52
C LEU A 326 5.95 14.01 10.89
N LEU A 327 7.07 13.48 11.36
CA LEU A 327 7.75 13.94 12.58
C LEU A 327 8.14 15.43 12.51
N GLU A 328 8.62 15.89 11.35
CA GLU A 328 8.92 17.31 11.13
C GLU A 328 7.65 18.18 11.07
N ALA A 329 6.57 17.65 10.50
CA ALA A 329 5.26 18.31 10.49
C ALA A 329 4.69 18.47 11.91
N ILE A 330 4.81 17.45 12.75
CA ILE A 330 4.44 17.49 14.18
C ILE A 330 5.14 18.64 14.89
N ARG A 331 6.45 18.81 14.67
CA ARG A 331 7.22 19.88 15.31
C ARG A 331 6.67 21.27 14.98
N TYR A 332 6.15 21.46 13.78
CA TYR A 332 5.50 22.70 13.37
C TYR A 332 4.12 22.85 14.00
N TYR A 333 3.25 21.83 13.92
CA TYR A 333 1.86 21.93 14.37
C TYR A 333 1.66 21.79 15.88
N GLY A 334 2.44 20.96 16.56
CA GLY A 334 2.28 20.67 17.99
C GLY A 334 2.42 21.88 18.92
N LYS A 335 2.97 23.00 18.42
CA LYS A 335 3.13 24.26 19.17
C LYS A 335 2.35 25.43 18.56
N ARG A 336 1.68 25.22 17.44
CA ARG A 336 1.07 26.27 16.63
C ARG A 336 -0.42 26.38 16.93
N GLN A 337 -0.88 27.58 17.31
CA GLN A 337 -2.30 27.85 17.58
C GLN A 337 -2.98 28.68 16.49
N ASP A 338 -2.22 29.29 15.58
CA ASP A 338 -2.73 30.00 14.40
C ASP A 338 -3.01 29.01 13.26
N THR A 339 -4.10 28.27 13.45
CA THR A 339 -4.70 27.35 12.48
C THR A 339 -6.24 27.34 12.62
N ASN A 340 -6.93 26.87 11.59
CA ASN A 340 -8.37 26.61 11.61
C ASN A 340 -8.73 25.14 11.92
N TYR A 341 -7.73 24.29 12.20
CA TYR A 341 -7.93 22.85 12.42
C TYR A 341 -7.33 22.35 13.73
N ASN A 342 -7.92 21.30 14.27
CA ASN A 342 -7.20 20.34 15.10
C ASN A 342 -6.40 19.41 14.19
N TYR A 343 -5.41 18.71 14.74
CA TYR A 343 -4.64 17.73 13.97
C TYR A 343 -4.62 16.38 14.65
N VAL A 344 -4.94 15.33 13.91
CA VAL A 344 -4.67 13.95 14.31
C VAL A 344 -3.47 13.48 13.51
N ILE A 345 -2.46 12.99 14.21
CA ILE A 345 -1.22 12.51 13.64
C ILE A 345 -1.17 11.00 13.79
N LEU A 346 -1.05 10.29 12.67
CA LEU A 346 -1.12 8.83 12.62
C LEU A 346 0.15 8.24 12.02
N PHE A 347 0.80 7.37 12.78
CA PHE A 347 1.82 6.47 12.25
C PHE A 347 1.25 5.07 12.15
N PHE A 348 1.14 4.53 10.95
CA PHE A 348 0.57 3.22 10.69
C PHE A 348 1.64 2.13 10.72
N SER A 349 1.23 0.93 11.13
CA SER A 349 2.05 -0.28 11.03
C SER A 349 1.37 -1.29 10.10
N ALA A 350 2.14 -2.22 9.54
CA ALA A 350 1.67 -3.27 8.65
C ALA A 350 0.99 -2.74 7.37
N GLU A 351 1.47 -1.62 6.83
CA GLU A 351 1.10 -1.13 5.51
C GLU A 351 1.55 -2.13 4.44
N GLU A 352 2.81 -2.58 4.54
CA GLU A 352 3.50 -3.50 3.63
C GLU A 352 2.85 -4.88 3.54
N SER A 353 1.99 -5.18 4.52
CA SER A 353 1.20 -6.41 4.59
C SER A 353 -0.23 -6.25 4.06
N GLY A 354 -0.54 -5.12 3.42
CA GLY A 354 -1.82 -4.82 2.79
C GLY A 354 -2.68 -3.83 3.58
N LEU A 355 -2.12 -2.70 3.98
CA LEU A 355 -2.81 -1.57 4.65
C LEU A 355 -3.49 -1.96 5.97
N ILE A 356 -2.95 -2.95 6.70
CA ILE A 356 -3.64 -3.55 7.84
C ILE A 356 -3.87 -2.51 8.95
N GLY A 357 -2.86 -1.70 9.25
CA GLY A 357 -2.94 -0.68 10.30
C GLY A 357 -3.97 0.40 10.00
N SER A 358 -3.90 1.06 8.85
CA SER A 358 -4.86 2.12 8.50
C SER A 358 -6.28 1.60 8.30
N LYS A 359 -6.44 0.38 7.77
CA LYS A 359 -7.75 -0.28 7.68
C LYS A 359 -8.33 -0.50 9.08
N TYR A 360 -7.56 -1.12 9.98
CA TYR A 360 -8.01 -1.34 11.35
C TYR A 360 -8.39 -0.03 12.04
N PHE A 361 -7.55 1.01 11.90
CA PHE A 361 -7.82 2.32 12.48
C PHE A 361 -9.14 2.92 12.00
N THR A 362 -9.42 2.89 10.71
CA THR A 362 -10.66 3.49 10.17
C THR A 362 -11.91 2.64 10.43
N GLU A 363 -11.77 1.35 10.75
CA GLU A 363 -12.84 0.46 11.22
C GLU A 363 -13.09 0.60 12.73
N HIS A 364 -12.04 0.94 13.49
CA HIS A 364 -12.05 1.11 14.95
C HIS A 364 -11.43 2.47 15.33
N PRO A 365 -12.02 3.60 14.90
CA PRO A 365 -11.36 4.89 15.08
C PRO A 365 -11.36 5.29 16.55
N THR A 366 -10.21 5.78 17.04
CA THR A 366 -10.11 6.36 18.38
C THR A 366 -10.67 7.78 18.45
N PHE A 367 -11.15 8.33 17.31
CA PHE A 367 -11.66 9.68 17.19
C PHE A 367 -12.85 9.77 16.21
N PRO A 368 -13.71 10.80 16.32
CA PRO A 368 -14.89 10.94 15.47
C PRO A 368 -14.49 11.30 14.03
N LEU A 369 -14.58 10.32 13.11
CA LEU A 369 -14.22 10.50 11.70
C LEU A 369 -15.07 11.57 10.99
N GLU A 370 -16.28 11.84 11.45
CA GLU A 370 -17.17 12.88 10.93
C GLU A 370 -16.61 14.31 11.09
N THR A 371 -15.67 14.50 12.02
CA THR A 371 -14.96 15.76 12.23
C THR A 371 -13.76 15.94 11.31
N VAL A 372 -13.37 14.89 10.57
CA VAL A 372 -12.27 14.96 9.61
C VAL A 372 -12.67 15.82 8.42
N GLU A 373 -11.83 16.80 8.13
CA GLU A 373 -11.94 17.60 6.92
C GLU A 373 -11.30 16.88 5.72
N TYR A 374 -10.09 16.36 5.91
CA TYR A 374 -9.37 15.54 4.94
C TYR A 374 -8.18 14.82 5.61
N MET A 375 -7.59 13.88 4.88
CA MET A 375 -6.36 13.19 5.25
C MET A 375 -5.25 13.43 4.22
N ILE A 376 -4.03 13.69 4.67
CA ILE A 376 -2.83 13.73 3.81
C ILE A 376 -1.90 12.58 4.24
N ASN A 377 -1.56 11.72 3.29
CA ASN A 377 -0.63 10.60 3.48
C ASN A 377 0.74 10.89 2.84
N PHE A 378 1.79 10.46 3.50
CA PHE A 378 3.17 10.56 3.02
C PHE A 378 3.76 9.17 2.81
N ASP A 379 4.16 8.87 1.58
CA ASP A 379 4.80 7.61 1.23
C ASP A 379 5.87 7.84 0.17
N MET A 380 7.08 7.36 0.40
CA MET A 380 8.23 7.56 -0.49
C MET A 380 8.38 9.03 -0.95
N VAL A 381 8.56 9.93 0.01
CA VAL A 381 8.66 11.39 -0.18
C VAL A 381 10.10 11.91 -0.13
N GLY A 382 11.07 11.02 -0.08
CA GLY A 382 12.49 11.33 0.07
C GLY A 382 13.26 11.44 -1.24
N ARG A 383 12.68 11.11 -2.40
CA ARG A 383 13.40 11.07 -3.70
C ARG A 383 12.95 12.12 -4.70
N LEU A 384 12.50 13.28 -4.22
CA LEU A 384 12.10 14.42 -5.07
C LEU A 384 13.20 14.76 -6.10
N ARG A 385 12.90 14.60 -7.39
CA ARG A 385 13.78 14.89 -8.54
C ARG A 385 13.10 15.91 -9.45
N ASP A 386 13.86 16.88 -9.95
CA ASP A 386 13.37 17.93 -10.85
C ASP A 386 12.15 18.72 -10.30
N ASN A 387 12.01 18.79 -8.96
CA ASN A 387 10.82 19.30 -8.26
C ASN A 387 9.50 18.61 -8.64
N ARG A 388 9.52 17.45 -9.30
CA ARG A 388 8.31 16.71 -9.68
C ARG A 388 7.77 15.92 -8.50
N LEU A 389 6.49 16.11 -8.20
CA LEU A 389 5.78 15.44 -7.11
C LEU A 389 4.48 14.86 -7.65
N GLN A 390 4.21 13.59 -7.41
CA GLN A 390 2.88 13.03 -7.62
C GLN A 390 2.00 13.32 -6.40
N VAL A 391 0.78 13.76 -6.67
CA VAL A 391 -0.27 13.88 -5.67
C VAL A 391 -1.49 13.11 -6.16
N SER A 392 -1.75 11.96 -5.54
CA SER A 392 -2.97 11.17 -5.77
C SER A 392 -4.10 11.63 -4.85
N GLY A 393 -5.34 11.25 -5.17
CA GLY A 393 -6.54 11.66 -4.43
C GLY A 393 -7.05 13.06 -4.79
N THR A 394 -6.47 13.72 -5.79
CA THR A 394 -6.84 15.08 -6.18
C THR A 394 -8.28 15.21 -6.69
N GLY A 395 -8.88 14.10 -7.14
CA GLY A 395 -10.28 14.07 -7.54
C GLY A 395 -11.25 13.91 -6.37
N THR A 396 -10.79 13.76 -5.13
CA THR A 396 -11.66 13.41 -3.98
C THR A 396 -12.34 14.61 -3.33
N ALA A 397 -11.99 15.84 -3.70
CA ALA A 397 -12.74 17.05 -3.35
C ALA A 397 -12.78 18.05 -4.50
N GLU A 398 -13.90 18.76 -4.62
CA GLU A 398 -14.13 19.77 -5.67
C GLU A 398 -13.09 20.90 -5.64
N GLN A 399 -12.57 21.24 -4.46
CA GLN A 399 -11.66 22.36 -4.25
C GLN A 399 -10.18 22.03 -4.50
N TRP A 400 -9.82 20.75 -4.69
CA TRP A 400 -8.40 20.36 -4.76
C TRP A 400 -7.67 20.99 -5.94
N ASP A 401 -8.33 21.10 -7.10
CA ASP A 401 -7.72 21.74 -8.27
C ASP A 401 -7.35 23.20 -7.97
N GLU A 402 -8.27 23.98 -7.41
CA GLU A 402 -8.00 25.38 -7.04
C GLU A 402 -6.85 25.51 -6.03
N ILE A 403 -6.81 24.61 -5.04
CA ILE A 403 -5.78 24.63 -3.99
C ILE A 403 -4.40 24.25 -4.52
N LEU A 404 -4.32 23.28 -5.43
CA LEU A 404 -3.07 22.68 -5.92
C LEU A 404 -2.52 23.37 -7.18
N ASP A 405 -3.37 24.01 -7.99
CA ASP A 405 -2.94 24.73 -9.20
C ASP A 405 -2.22 26.04 -8.88
N ALA A 406 -2.48 26.62 -7.70
CA ALA A 406 -1.70 27.75 -7.21
C ALA A 406 -0.25 27.30 -6.89
N PRO A 407 0.79 27.98 -7.40
CA PRO A 407 2.19 27.57 -7.21
C PRO A 407 2.56 27.34 -5.74
N ILE A 408 3.43 26.36 -5.48
CA ILE A 408 3.97 26.05 -4.13
C ILE A 408 5.45 25.66 -4.29
N HIS A 409 6.39 26.48 -3.81
CA HIS A 409 7.84 26.16 -3.75
C HIS A 409 8.47 25.64 -5.07
N ASP A 410 7.93 26.09 -6.21
CA ASP A 410 8.29 25.65 -7.57
C ASP A 410 8.13 24.14 -7.82
N LEU A 411 7.20 23.49 -7.11
CA LEU A 411 6.86 22.08 -7.32
C LEU A 411 6.05 21.89 -8.61
N ASP A 412 6.47 20.92 -9.43
CA ASP A 412 5.69 20.40 -10.55
C ASP A 412 4.77 19.28 -10.03
N ILE A 413 3.56 19.66 -9.63
CA ILE A 413 2.57 18.75 -9.06
C ILE A 413 1.87 17.98 -10.19
N LYS A 414 2.14 16.69 -10.28
CA LYS A 414 1.40 15.74 -11.12
C LYS A 414 0.20 15.23 -10.35
N LYS A 415 -0.97 15.74 -10.72
CA LYS A 415 -2.26 15.36 -10.12
C LYS A 415 -2.71 14.02 -10.67
N ASP A 416 -2.97 13.08 -9.79
CA ASP A 416 -3.71 11.85 -10.06
C ASP A 416 -5.06 11.93 -9.34
N PRO A 417 -6.19 11.87 -10.06
CA PRO A 417 -7.49 12.03 -9.45
C PRO A 417 -7.90 10.84 -8.59
N ALA A 418 -7.30 9.65 -8.74
CA ALA A 418 -7.74 8.45 -8.05
C ALA A 418 -7.64 8.56 -6.52
N GLY A 419 -8.76 8.28 -5.82
CA GLY A 419 -8.80 8.24 -4.35
C GLY A 419 -8.28 6.92 -3.75
N VAL A 420 -8.00 5.93 -4.60
CA VAL A 420 -7.46 4.62 -4.21
C VAL A 420 -6.06 4.44 -4.78
N GLY A 421 -5.17 3.91 -3.97
CA GLY A 421 -3.78 3.61 -4.32
C GLY A 421 -3.16 2.62 -3.34
N PRO A 422 -1.91 2.18 -3.58
CA PRO A 422 -1.21 1.21 -2.74
C PRO A 422 -0.61 1.89 -1.50
N SER A 423 -1.40 2.64 -0.73
CA SER A 423 -0.95 3.29 0.50
C SER A 423 -2.14 3.68 1.41
N ASP A 424 -1.86 4.13 2.64
CA ASP A 424 -2.83 4.24 3.75
C ASP A 424 -4.01 5.20 3.51
N HIS A 425 -3.87 6.19 2.62
CA HIS A 425 -4.96 7.10 2.24
C HIS A 425 -6.21 6.36 1.73
N THR A 426 -6.04 5.19 1.10
CA THR A 426 -7.12 4.35 0.60
C THR A 426 -8.13 3.98 1.70
N SER A 427 -7.64 3.70 2.91
CA SER A 427 -8.49 3.35 4.06
C SER A 427 -9.44 4.50 4.44
N PHE A 428 -8.98 5.75 4.32
CA PHE A 428 -9.77 6.96 4.60
C PHE A 428 -10.72 7.31 3.46
N TYR A 429 -10.29 7.13 2.20
CA TYR A 429 -11.16 7.32 1.04
C TYR A 429 -12.40 6.44 1.11
N TYR A 430 -12.27 5.18 1.55
CA TYR A 430 -13.42 4.27 1.75
C TYR A 430 -14.38 4.71 2.86
N LYS A 431 -14.01 5.70 3.68
CA LYS A 431 -14.89 6.36 4.65
C LYS A 431 -15.53 7.64 4.10
N ASN A 432 -15.44 7.88 2.79
CA ASN A 432 -15.92 9.08 2.09
C ASN A 432 -15.25 10.36 2.58
N LEU A 433 -13.95 10.30 2.87
CA LEU A 433 -13.15 11.45 3.24
C LEU A 433 -12.31 11.92 2.04
N PRO A 434 -12.14 13.23 1.83
CA PRO A 434 -11.13 13.73 0.90
C PRO A 434 -9.75 13.30 1.36
N VAL A 435 -8.93 12.86 0.41
CA VAL A 435 -7.57 12.39 0.69
C VAL A 435 -6.58 12.98 -0.31
N LEU A 436 -5.35 13.18 0.15
CA LEU A 436 -4.20 13.41 -0.71
C LEU A 436 -3.09 12.42 -0.34
N HIS A 437 -2.40 11.91 -1.34
CA HIS A 437 -1.24 11.04 -1.16
C HIS A 437 -0.05 11.64 -1.90
N LEU A 438 1.00 11.99 -1.17
CA LEU A 438 2.22 12.57 -1.73
C LEU A 438 3.24 11.46 -1.97
N PHE A 439 3.76 11.39 -3.19
CA PHE A 439 4.67 10.36 -3.65
C PHE A 439 5.71 10.96 -4.62
N THR A 440 6.99 10.62 -4.44
CA THR A 440 8.08 11.17 -5.30
C THR A 440 8.51 10.23 -6.43
N GLY A 441 7.77 9.14 -6.66
CA GLY A 441 8.09 8.14 -7.68
C GLY A 441 8.92 6.98 -7.13
N THR A 442 8.84 5.83 -7.78
CA THR A 442 9.73 4.71 -7.45
C THR A 442 11.17 5.00 -7.90
N HIS A 443 12.12 4.22 -7.37
CA HIS A 443 13.52 4.31 -7.76
C HIS A 443 14.18 2.93 -7.72
N GLU A 444 15.42 2.85 -8.22
CA GLU A 444 16.14 1.58 -8.36
C GLU A 444 16.41 0.84 -7.03
N ASP A 445 16.34 1.54 -5.89
CA ASP A 445 16.54 0.97 -4.56
C ASP A 445 15.23 0.49 -3.89
N TYR A 446 14.06 0.80 -4.47
CA TYR A 446 12.75 0.44 -3.90
C TYR A 446 12.68 -1.06 -3.57
N HIS A 447 12.23 -1.39 -2.35
CA HIS A 447 12.16 -2.76 -1.83
C HIS A 447 13.48 -3.54 -1.96
N LYS A 448 14.63 -2.86 -1.81
CA LYS A 448 15.96 -3.47 -1.79
C LYS A 448 16.77 -3.02 -0.58
N PRO A 449 17.83 -3.78 -0.20
CA PRO A 449 18.72 -3.40 0.90
C PRO A 449 19.39 -2.04 0.75
N ALA A 450 19.50 -1.55 -0.48
CA ALA A 450 20.19 -0.30 -0.78
C ALA A 450 19.31 0.95 -0.61
N ASP A 451 18.07 0.82 -0.14
CA ASP A 451 17.22 1.97 0.19
C ASP A 451 17.65 2.58 1.54
N ASP A 452 18.74 3.35 1.48
CA ASP A 452 19.46 3.89 2.63
C ASP A 452 19.36 5.43 2.74
N ALA A 453 19.51 5.91 3.98
CA ALA A 453 19.26 7.30 4.37
C ALA A 453 20.20 8.32 3.73
N ASP A 454 21.38 7.91 3.25
CA ASP A 454 22.33 8.81 2.58
C ASP A 454 21.87 9.23 1.18
N LYS A 455 20.94 8.48 0.58
CA LYS A 455 20.46 8.74 -0.77
C LYS A 455 19.18 9.60 -0.83
N VAL A 456 18.69 10.05 0.32
CA VAL A 456 17.47 10.84 0.47
C VAL A 456 17.72 12.33 0.22
N ASN A 457 16.81 12.99 -0.51
CA ASN A 457 16.81 14.42 -0.77
C ASN A 457 16.10 15.19 0.36
N TYR A 458 16.81 15.42 1.48
CA TYR A 458 16.27 16.14 2.64
C TYR A 458 15.85 17.60 2.36
N LYS A 459 16.46 18.25 1.35
CA LYS A 459 16.04 19.60 0.92
C LYS A 459 14.69 19.54 0.21
N GLY A 460 14.48 18.51 -0.61
CA GLY A 460 13.19 18.21 -1.22
C GLY A 460 12.12 17.95 -0.16
N MET A 461 12.41 17.09 0.82
CA MET A 461 11.49 16.83 1.93
C MET A 461 11.12 18.11 2.71
N ALA A 462 12.06 19.05 2.90
CA ALA A 462 11.76 20.30 3.58
C ALA A 462 10.80 21.19 2.76
N LYS A 463 10.90 21.16 1.42
CA LYS A 463 9.90 21.79 0.55
C LYS A 463 8.54 21.12 0.71
N LEU A 464 8.49 19.79 0.76
CA LEU A 464 7.24 19.03 0.92
C LEU A 464 6.58 19.28 2.29
N ALA A 465 7.35 19.35 3.38
CA ALA A 465 6.82 19.76 4.68
C ALA A 465 6.18 21.16 4.61
N SER A 466 6.85 22.11 3.94
CA SER A 466 6.33 23.46 3.71
C SER A 466 5.08 23.49 2.82
N MET A 467 4.99 22.58 1.85
CA MET A 467 3.81 22.38 1.02
C MET A 467 2.61 21.92 1.87
N VAL A 468 2.80 20.97 2.79
CA VAL A 468 1.74 20.52 3.70
C VAL A 468 1.20 21.69 4.53
N TYR A 469 2.08 22.56 5.04
CA TYR A 469 1.67 23.76 5.76
C TYR A 469 0.91 24.75 4.87
N THR A 470 1.30 24.84 3.61
CA THR A 470 0.64 25.71 2.62
C THR A 470 -0.75 25.18 2.25
N ILE A 471 -0.91 23.86 2.09
CA ILE A 471 -2.20 23.22 1.83
C ILE A 471 -3.15 23.46 3.00
N THR A 472 -2.72 23.24 4.25
CA THR A 472 -3.57 23.50 5.43
C THR A 472 -3.93 24.97 5.57
N ALA A 473 -3.02 25.90 5.25
CA ALA A 473 -3.33 27.32 5.23
C ALA A 473 -4.36 27.68 4.13
N ARG A 474 -4.25 27.11 2.93
CA ARG A 474 -5.18 27.36 1.82
C ARG A 474 -6.56 26.80 2.09
N THR A 475 -6.66 25.53 2.51
CA THR A 475 -7.95 24.89 2.83
C THR A 475 -8.70 25.62 3.93
N SER A 476 -7.98 26.29 4.83
CA SER A 476 -8.56 27.09 5.91
C SER A 476 -9.47 28.23 5.45
N SER A 477 -9.38 28.61 4.16
CA SER A 477 -10.21 29.63 3.52
C SER A 477 -11.60 29.12 3.12
N TYR A 478 -11.82 27.81 3.16
CA TYR A 478 -13.09 27.17 2.81
C TYR A 478 -13.86 26.77 4.07
N GLU A 479 -15.19 26.90 4.01
CA GLU A 479 -16.07 26.47 5.10
C GLU A 479 -16.03 24.94 5.29
N ARG A 480 -16.02 24.19 4.18
CA ARG A 480 -15.82 22.73 4.12
C ARG A 480 -15.38 22.30 2.72
N LEU A 481 -14.58 21.24 2.63
CA LEU A 481 -14.31 20.54 1.38
C LEU A 481 -15.46 19.59 1.02
N ASN A 482 -15.86 19.61 -0.25
CA ASN A 482 -16.94 18.76 -0.76
C ASN A 482 -16.36 17.46 -1.28
N PHE A 483 -16.54 16.37 -0.52
CA PHE A 483 -16.11 15.05 -0.97
C PHE A 483 -16.86 14.61 -2.22
N GLN A 484 -16.13 14.04 -3.18
CA GLN A 484 -16.68 13.36 -4.33
C GLN A 484 -15.96 12.04 -4.59
N LYS A 485 -16.70 11.02 -5.02
CA LYS A 485 -16.12 9.73 -5.40
C LYS A 485 -15.43 9.84 -6.74
N THR A 486 -14.26 9.22 -6.87
CA THR A 486 -13.48 9.25 -8.10
C THR A 486 -13.95 8.12 -9.02
N THR A 487 -14.14 8.40 -10.30
CA THR A 487 -14.60 7.43 -11.32
C THR A 487 -13.63 6.25 -11.51
N SER A 488 -12.39 6.37 -11.04
CA SER A 488 -11.38 5.30 -10.94
C SER A 488 -11.61 4.31 -9.78
N ALA A 489 -12.72 4.41 -9.04
CA ALA A 489 -13.11 3.44 -8.01
C ALA A 489 -13.47 2.04 -8.56
N GLU A 490 -13.49 1.84 -9.88
CA GLU A 490 -13.54 0.52 -10.49
C GLU A 490 -12.17 -0.17 -10.41
N GLN A 491 -12.05 -1.05 -9.43
CA GLN A 491 -11.24 -2.28 -9.40
C GLN A 491 -10.23 -2.47 -10.56
N LYS A 492 -9.16 -1.67 -10.63
CA LYS A 492 -7.93 -2.15 -11.27
C LYS A 492 -7.19 -3.00 -10.24
N THR A 493 -7.57 -4.27 -10.14
CA THR A 493 -6.78 -5.27 -9.42
C THR A 493 -5.36 -5.24 -9.98
N THR A 494 -4.35 -4.98 -9.14
CA THR A 494 -2.95 -5.10 -9.54
C THR A 494 -2.72 -6.51 -10.11
N PRO A 495 -2.47 -6.67 -11.41
CA PRO A 495 -2.27 -7.98 -12.00
C PRO A 495 -1.03 -8.62 -11.39
N ARG A 496 -1.12 -9.86 -10.92
CA ARG A 496 0.08 -10.65 -10.57
C ARG A 496 0.75 -11.07 -11.88
N PHE A 497 1.95 -10.58 -12.15
CA PHE A 497 2.75 -10.99 -13.30
C PHE A 497 4.00 -11.75 -12.87
N SER A 498 4.38 -12.75 -13.68
CA SER A 498 5.53 -13.63 -13.41
C SER A 498 6.82 -13.20 -14.12
N VAL A 499 6.72 -12.16 -14.95
CA VAL A 499 7.79 -11.65 -15.80
C VAL A 499 7.97 -10.15 -15.63
N THR A 500 9.11 -9.64 -16.06
CA THR A 500 9.38 -8.21 -16.10
C THR A 500 10.12 -7.88 -17.38
N LEU A 501 9.81 -6.72 -17.96
CA LEU A 501 10.63 -6.13 -19.02
C LEU A 501 11.98 -5.61 -18.49
N GLY A 502 12.10 -5.41 -17.17
CA GLY A 502 13.28 -4.80 -16.56
C GLY A 502 13.41 -3.30 -16.86
N VAL A 503 12.29 -2.64 -17.18
CA VAL A 503 12.20 -1.19 -17.27
C VAL A 503 11.89 -0.57 -15.92
N VAL A 504 12.35 0.65 -15.72
CA VAL A 504 11.92 1.53 -14.63
C VAL A 504 10.85 2.45 -15.21
N PRO A 505 9.57 2.29 -14.86
CA PRO A 505 8.52 3.17 -15.34
C PRO A 505 8.73 4.61 -14.86
N ASP A 506 8.51 5.58 -15.74
CA ASP A 506 8.31 6.99 -15.37
C ASP A 506 6.84 7.14 -14.96
N TYR A 507 6.54 6.91 -13.68
CA TYR A 507 5.19 7.01 -13.11
C TYR A 507 4.59 8.43 -13.22
N LEU A 508 5.41 9.42 -13.56
CA LEU A 508 5.03 10.83 -13.66
C LEU A 508 4.71 11.25 -15.11
N PHE A 509 4.80 10.32 -16.06
CA PHE A 509 4.43 10.53 -17.46
C PHE A 509 2.91 10.40 -17.65
N GLY A 510 2.27 11.46 -18.13
CA GLY A 510 0.82 11.53 -18.37
C GLY A 510 0.41 11.48 -19.85
N GLY A 511 1.32 11.12 -20.75
CA GLY A 511 1.01 10.89 -22.17
C GLY A 511 0.58 9.43 -22.43
N PRO A 512 0.05 9.12 -23.63
CA PRO A 512 -0.28 7.74 -23.99
C PRO A 512 1.01 6.90 -24.03
N GLY A 513 0.97 5.70 -23.43
CA GLY A 513 2.12 4.82 -23.33
C GLY A 513 2.73 4.73 -21.95
N LEU A 514 3.67 3.80 -21.78
CA LEU A 514 4.54 3.74 -20.61
C LEU A 514 5.90 4.36 -20.95
N LYS A 515 6.14 5.60 -20.53
CA LYS A 515 7.49 6.16 -20.57
C LYS A 515 8.38 5.46 -19.54
N ILE A 516 9.64 5.24 -19.90
CA ILE A 516 10.61 4.60 -19.03
C ILE A 516 11.74 5.57 -18.66
N ASP A 517 12.11 5.59 -17.39
CA ASP A 517 13.28 6.33 -16.87
C ASP A 517 14.58 5.54 -17.05
N GLY A 518 14.48 4.27 -17.46
CA GLY A 518 15.63 3.45 -17.81
C GLY A 518 15.27 2.00 -18.06
N ALA A 519 16.23 1.26 -18.61
CA ALA A 519 16.17 -0.18 -18.77
C ALA A 519 17.37 -0.81 -18.06
N THR A 520 17.14 -1.88 -17.30
CA THR A 520 18.18 -2.60 -16.56
C THR A 520 18.98 -3.47 -17.53
N GLU A 521 20.31 -3.35 -17.51
CA GLU A 521 21.19 -4.14 -18.37
C GLU A 521 20.99 -5.66 -18.18
N GLY A 522 21.01 -6.41 -19.27
CA GLY A 522 20.76 -7.86 -19.28
C GLY A 522 19.29 -8.26 -19.09
N ARG A 523 18.35 -7.30 -19.07
CA ARG A 523 16.90 -7.56 -19.03
C ARG A 523 16.25 -7.39 -20.41
N PRO A 524 15.03 -7.94 -20.61
CA PRO A 524 14.38 -7.98 -21.93
C PRO A 524 14.33 -6.63 -22.64
N ALA A 525 13.99 -5.54 -21.94
CA ALA A 525 13.93 -4.20 -22.52
C ALA A 525 15.29 -3.67 -22.97
N ALA A 526 16.34 -3.82 -22.15
CA ALA A 526 17.68 -3.38 -22.52
C ALA A 526 18.23 -4.21 -23.69
N ASN A 527 17.93 -5.51 -23.72
CA ASN A 527 18.30 -6.41 -24.81
C ASN A 527 17.58 -6.05 -26.13
N ALA A 528 16.35 -5.55 -26.04
CA ALA A 528 15.61 -4.96 -27.16
C ALA A 528 16.03 -3.51 -27.50
N GLY A 529 17.10 -3.01 -26.88
CA GLY A 529 17.71 -1.72 -27.18
C GLY A 529 17.01 -0.52 -26.57
N MET A 530 16.07 -0.71 -25.64
CA MET A 530 15.35 0.38 -24.97
C MET A 530 16.26 1.20 -24.04
N LYS A 531 15.98 2.49 -23.91
CA LYS A 531 16.76 3.48 -23.15
C LYS A 531 15.83 4.42 -22.38
N ALA A 532 16.40 5.13 -21.41
CA ALA A 532 15.70 6.20 -20.71
C ALA A 532 15.10 7.22 -21.70
N GLY A 533 13.84 7.57 -21.50
CA GLY A 533 13.07 8.47 -22.37
C GLY A 533 12.23 7.78 -23.44
N ASP A 534 12.39 6.47 -23.65
CA ASP A 534 11.52 5.71 -24.57
C ASP A 534 10.10 5.55 -23.99
N ILE A 535 9.10 5.44 -24.87
CA ILE A 535 7.68 5.25 -24.49
C ILE A 535 7.16 3.96 -25.09
N VAL A 536 6.82 2.97 -24.26
CA VAL A 536 6.22 1.71 -24.70
C VAL A 536 4.77 1.95 -25.11
N LEU A 537 4.43 1.57 -26.33
CA LEU A 537 3.10 1.73 -26.92
C LEU A 537 2.35 0.39 -27.03
N LYS A 538 3.08 -0.72 -27.21
CA LYS A 538 2.47 -2.04 -27.39
C LYS A 538 3.37 -3.17 -26.91
N ILE A 539 2.80 -4.22 -26.34
CA ILE A 539 3.46 -5.49 -26.02
C ILE A 539 2.59 -6.64 -26.56
N GLY A 540 3.06 -7.36 -27.57
CA GLY A 540 2.27 -8.34 -28.31
C GLY A 540 1.00 -7.74 -28.88
N ASP A 541 -0.15 -8.27 -28.47
CA ASP A 541 -1.47 -7.76 -28.84
C ASP A 541 -2.01 -6.67 -27.88
N PHE A 542 -1.30 -6.39 -26.80
CA PHE A 542 -1.73 -5.44 -25.78
C PHE A 542 -1.27 -4.02 -26.10
N THR A 543 -2.22 -3.11 -26.28
CA THR A 543 -1.95 -1.67 -26.35
C THR A 543 -1.64 -1.17 -24.95
N ILE A 544 -0.58 -0.38 -24.82
CA ILE A 544 -0.13 0.18 -23.54
C ILE A 544 -0.52 1.65 -23.55
N ASP A 545 -1.62 1.98 -22.89
CA ASP A 545 -2.09 3.36 -22.77
C ASP A 545 -1.63 4.00 -21.45
N ASP A 546 -1.46 3.19 -20.40
CA ASP A 546 -1.01 3.60 -19.07
C ASP A 546 -0.21 2.47 -18.38
N ILE A 547 0.25 2.73 -17.15
CA ILE A 547 1.03 1.75 -16.38
C ILE A 547 0.22 0.51 -15.99
N TYR A 548 -1.08 0.62 -15.81
CA TYR A 548 -1.93 -0.53 -15.46
C TYR A 548 -2.14 -1.44 -16.67
N ALA A 549 -2.27 -0.87 -17.88
CA ALA A 549 -2.29 -1.62 -19.13
C ALA A 549 -0.97 -2.37 -19.33
N TYR A 550 0.17 -1.72 -19.01
CA TYR A 550 1.47 -2.38 -18.98
C TYR A 550 1.52 -3.55 -17.98
N MET A 551 1.09 -3.34 -16.74
CA MET A 551 1.05 -4.41 -15.72
C MET A 551 0.11 -5.55 -16.12
N GLY A 552 -1.03 -5.22 -16.75
CA GLY A 552 -1.97 -6.19 -17.31
C GLY A 552 -1.35 -7.01 -18.43
N ALA A 553 -0.64 -6.35 -19.35
CA ALA A 553 0.08 -7.00 -20.43
C ALA A 553 1.14 -7.97 -19.90
N LEU A 554 1.95 -7.56 -18.92
CA LEU A 554 2.92 -8.46 -18.28
C LEU A 554 2.26 -9.68 -17.60
N GLY A 555 1.03 -9.52 -17.11
CA GLY A 555 0.23 -10.61 -16.54
C GLY A 555 -0.08 -11.73 -17.53
N ALA A 556 -0.02 -11.44 -18.83
CA ALA A 556 -0.29 -12.42 -19.89
C ALA A 556 0.92 -13.31 -20.25
N PHE A 557 2.14 -12.94 -19.82
CA PHE A 557 3.38 -13.59 -20.25
C PHE A 557 4.12 -14.33 -19.12
N LYS A 558 4.96 -15.29 -19.51
CA LYS A 558 5.81 -16.12 -18.66
C LYS A 558 7.27 -16.07 -19.09
N LYS A 559 8.17 -16.45 -18.18
CA LYS A 559 9.61 -16.48 -18.45
C LYS A 559 9.90 -17.42 -19.62
N GLY A 560 10.62 -16.93 -20.62
CA GLY A 560 10.91 -17.63 -21.88
C GLY A 560 9.93 -17.35 -23.01
N ASP A 561 8.79 -16.71 -22.74
CA ASP A 561 7.87 -16.29 -23.81
C ASP A 561 8.53 -15.18 -24.63
N THR A 562 8.36 -15.25 -25.95
CA THR A 562 8.86 -14.26 -26.88
C THR A 562 7.69 -13.56 -27.55
N THR A 563 7.77 -12.23 -27.65
CA THR A 563 6.73 -11.39 -28.26
C THR A 563 7.35 -10.13 -28.85
N THR A 564 6.56 -9.39 -29.60
CA THR A 564 6.96 -8.09 -30.16
C THR A 564 6.67 -6.98 -29.16
N ILE A 565 7.56 -6.01 -29.03
CA ILE A 565 7.33 -4.74 -28.34
C ILE A 565 7.44 -3.59 -29.33
N VAL A 566 6.55 -2.60 -29.20
CA VAL A 566 6.58 -1.36 -29.97
C VAL A 566 6.80 -0.21 -28.99
N TYR A 567 7.83 0.59 -29.22
CA TYR A 567 8.14 1.75 -28.40
C TYR A 567 8.58 2.95 -29.24
N LYS A 568 8.31 4.15 -28.73
CA LYS A 568 8.67 5.41 -29.36
C LYS A 568 9.97 5.95 -28.76
N ARG A 569 10.90 6.39 -29.61
CA ARG A 569 12.11 7.15 -29.24
C ARG A 569 12.09 8.50 -29.95
N GLY A 570 11.79 9.57 -29.20
CA GLY A 570 11.55 10.87 -29.80
C GLY A 570 10.30 10.82 -30.69
N ASP A 571 10.48 10.97 -32.01
CA ASP A 571 9.41 10.87 -33.02
C ASP A 571 9.39 9.57 -33.81
N GLU A 572 10.38 8.70 -33.61
CA GLU A 572 10.51 7.43 -34.31
C GLU A 572 9.83 6.30 -33.52
N GLU A 573 9.06 5.46 -34.20
CA GLU A 573 8.46 4.24 -33.66
C GLU A 573 9.33 3.04 -34.03
N ILE A 574 9.71 2.25 -33.01
CA ILE A 574 10.64 1.14 -33.12
C ILE A 574 9.93 -0.13 -32.68
N GLU A 575 9.96 -1.14 -33.54
CA GLU A 575 9.46 -2.48 -33.28
C GLU A 575 10.64 -3.42 -33.00
N ALA A 576 10.58 -4.17 -31.89
CA ALA A 576 11.63 -5.09 -31.47
C ALA A 576 11.05 -6.39 -30.93
N GLU A 577 11.81 -7.48 -31.01
CA GLU A 577 11.47 -8.73 -30.35
C GLU A 577 12.03 -8.74 -28.93
N ILE A 578 11.22 -9.19 -27.96
CA ILE A 578 11.62 -9.37 -26.57
C ILE A 578 11.37 -10.82 -26.15
N THR A 579 12.25 -11.35 -25.30
CA THR A 579 12.04 -12.62 -24.59
C THR A 579 12.08 -12.37 -23.09
N PHE A 580 11.05 -12.78 -22.36
CA PHE A 580 10.85 -12.49 -20.93
C PHE A 580 11.69 -13.32 -19.95
#